data_AF-A0A428P4N2-F1
#
_entry.id   AF-A0A428P4N2-F1
#
_cell.length_a   1.000
_cell.length_b   1.000
_cell.length_c   1.000
_cell.angle_alpha   90.00
_cell.angle_beta   90.00
_cell.angle_gamma   90.00
#
_symmetry.space_group_name_H-M   'P 1'
#
loop_
_entity.id
_entity.type
_entity.pdbx_description
1 polymer ?
#
loop_
_entity_poly.entity_id
_entity_poly.type
_entity_poly.pdbx_seq_one_letter_code
_entity_poly.pdbx_strand_id
1 'polypeptide(L)'
;MGRSSKSSRSHKSEKSKKEKKPKPNKRTRSSHSPTTDLWNAIADLEQRQQSLAREWQLFTDLRATAADLQTRLRESQDTQSLLSSSSLAAQQRRGVSQLSDDPSHQIYNQSNRHQHLAREIDTMRESIAEFQQRADAAWEAIEQHQAEIAQLERRIEELQAASADDEHGPGWGEGTGNPDDDDDDDKPQGSYNSSYVTTGYGYYVSTA
;
A
#
# COMPACT_ATOMS: atom_id res chain seq x y z
N MET A 1 -19.64 -2.34 85.90
CA MET A 1 -19.91 -0.88 85.87
C MET A 1 -20.07 -0.50 84.41
N GLY A 2 -21.10 0.17 83.87
CA GLY A 2 -22.39 0.69 84.30
C GLY A 2 -23.24 0.93 83.02
N ARG A 3 -24.54 0.68 83.08
CA ARG A 3 -25.64 1.66 82.86
C ARG A 3 -25.66 2.34 81.46
N SER A 4 -26.64 1.97 80.61
CA SER A 4 -27.85 2.77 80.26
C SER A 4 -27.53 4.08 79.52
N SER A 5 -28.12 4.40 78.36
CA SER A 5 -29.50 4.92 78.31
C SER A 5 -30.09 4.96 76.89
N LYS A 6 -31.38 4.62 76.79
CA LYS A 6 -32.32 5.00 75.72
C LYS A 6 -32.49 6.53 75.68
N SER A 7 -32.77 7.11 74.51
CA SER A 7 -34.01 7.88 74.30
C SER A 7 -34.24 8.25 72.83
N SER A 8 -35.42 7.88 72.36
CA SER A 8 -36.19 8.43 71.24
C SER A 8 -36.30 9.96 71.23
N ARG A 9 -36.31 10.60 70.06
CA ARG A 9 -37.36 11.59 69.72
C ARG A 9 -37.48 11.89 68.22
N SER A 10 -38.73 11.98 67.83
CA SER A 10 -39.34 12.28 66.54
C SER A 10 -39.38 13.78 66.22
N HIS A 11 -39.85 14.08 65.00
CA HIS A 11 -40.35 15.35 64.46
C HIS A 11 -39.30 16.26 63.81
N LYS A 12 -39.55 16.98 62.70
CA LYS A 12 -40.70 17.15 61.79
C LYS A 12 -40.23 18.13 60.71
N SER A 13 -40.63 17.87 59.46
CA SER A 13 -40.75 18.80 58.32
C SER A 13 -39.64 19.83 58.04
N GLU A 14 -39.08 19.81 56.84
CA GLU A 14 -38.93 21.05 56.06
C GLU A 14 -38.74 20.82 54.55
N LYS A 15 -39.69 21.38 53.79
CA LYS A 15 -39.56 22.02 52.48
C LYS A 15 -38.78 21.31 51.36
N SER A 16 -39.56 20.75 50.45
CA SER A 16 -39.54 21.02 49.01
C SER A 16 -38.41 21.92 48.50
N LYS A 17 -37.34 21.31 48.01
CA LYS A 17 -36.55 21.89 46.91
C LYS A 17 -36.62 20.91 45.75
N LYS A 18 -37.41 21.32 44.75
CA LYS A 18 -37.49 20.73 43.42
C LYS A 18 -36.09 20.89 42.81
N GLU A 19 -35.23 19.91 43.00
CA GLU A 19 -33.93 19.84 42.32
C GLU A 19 -34.20 19.80 40.82
N LYS A 20 -33.96 20.93 40.17
CA LYS A 20 -33.82 21.00 38.72
C LYS A 20 -32.63 20.12 38.36
N LYS A 21 -32.89 18.90 37.89
CA LYS A 21 -31.86 18.07 37.25
C LYS A 21 -31.19 18.92 36.16
N PRO A 22 -29.86 19.02 36.12
CA PRO A 22 -29.17 19.71 35.06
C PRO A 22 -29.50 19.00 33.74
N LYS A 23 -29.90 19.78 32.73
CA LYS A 23 -30.10 19.27 31.37
C LYS A 23 -28.82 18.57 30.93
N PRO A 24 -28.88 17.38 30.29
CA PRO A 24 -27.69 16.72 29.78
C PRO A 24 -26.98 17.68 28.84
N ASN A 25 -25.73 17.95 29.18
CA ASN A 25 -24.91 18.90 28.47
C ASN A 25 -24.84 18.46 27.01
N LYS A 26 -25.08 19.44 26.13
CA LYS A 26 -25.13 19.27 24.68
C LYS A 26 -23.94 18.44 24.23
N ARG A 27 -24.24 17.41 23.43
CA ARG A 27 -23.36 16.72 22.48
C ARG A 27 -22.04 17.49 22.30
N THR A 28 -20.94 16.95 22.81
CA THR A 28 -19.61 17.24 22.29
C THR A 28 -19.59 16.72 20.86
N ARG A 29 -20.21 17.46 19.94
CA ARG A 29 -20.00 17.30 18.51
C ARG A 29 -18.51 17.58 18.33
N SER A 30 -17.76 16.53 18.01
CA SER A 30 -16.41 16.64 17.46
C SER A 30 -16.41 17.79 16.46
N SER A 31 -15.57 18.79 16.69
CA SER A 31 -15.51 20.02 15.91
C SER A 31 -14.72 19.85 14.61
N HIS A 32 -14.69 18.64 14.05
CA HIS A 32 -14.13 18.42 12.72
C HIS A 32 -15.26 18.61 11.71
N SER A 33 -15.05 19.50 10.74
CA SER A 33 -16.03 19.67 9.67
C SER A 33 -15.92 18.46 8.73
N PRO A 34 -17.04 17.97 8.18
CA PRO A 34 -17.02 16.86 7.21
C PRO A 34 -16.09 17.18 6.02
N THR A 35 -15.97 18.46 5.67
CA THR A 35 -15.03 18.95 4.66
C THR A 35 -13.56 18.75 5.09
N THR A 36 -13.19 19.06 6.34
CA THR A 36 -11.82 18.80 6.83
C THR A 36 -11.49 17.31 6.87
N ASP A 37 -12.46 16.47 7.25
CA ASP A 37 -12.26 15.01 7.28
C ASP A 37 -12.06 14.44 5.86
N LEU A 38 -12.78 14.98 4.87
CA LEU A 38 -12.60 14.62 3.47
C LEU A 38 -11.24 15.04 2.92
N TRP A 39 -10.79 16.27 3.20
CA TRP A 39 -9.45 16.73 2.79
C TRP A 39 -8.33 15.90 3.43
N ASN A 40 -8.47 15.52 4.69
CA ASN A 40 -7.52 14.64 5.37
C ASN A 40 -7.49 13.25 4.70
N ALA A 41 -8.65 12.66 4.41
CA ALA A 41 -8.72 11.36 3.76
C ALA A 41 -8.10 11.35 2.35
N ILE A 42 -8.30 12.44 1.58
CA ILE A 42 -7.66 12.62 0.27
C ILE A 42 -6.14 12.74 0.41
N ALA A 43 -5.65 13.54 1.36
CA ALA A 43 -4.22 13.68 1.61
C ALA A 43 -3.57 12.35 2.03
N ASP A 44 -4.23 11.59 2.91
CA ASP A 44 -3.77 10.26 3.33
C ASP A 44 -3.73 9.28 2.14
N LEU A 45 -4.72 9.33 1.25
CA LEU A 45 -4.75 8.51 0.02
C LEU A 45 -3.60 8.87 -0.93
N GLU A 46 -3.35 10.16 -1.17
CA GLU A 46 -2.23 10.61 -2.01
C GLU A 46 -0.89 10.15 -1.42
N GLN A 47 -0.71 10.29 -0.10
CA GLN A 47 0.48 9.81 0.58
C GLN A 47 0.64 8.29 0.42
N ARG A 48 -0.44 7.52 0.55
CA ARG A 48 -0.40 6.06 0.43
C ARG A 48 -0.09 5.62 -1.01
N GLN A 49 -0.60 6.31 -2.02
CA GLN A 49 -0.26 6.08 -3.42
C GLN A 49 1.22 6.37 -3.71
N GLN A 50 1.79 7.42 -3.12
CA GLN A 50 3.23 7.71 -3.25
C GLN A 50 4.08 6.63 -2.57
N SER A 51 3.69 6.17 -1.38
CA SER A 51 4.36 5.05 -0.72
C SER A 51 4.30 3.78 -1.55
N LEU A 52 3.12 3.43 -2.09
CA LEU A 52 2.93 2.28 -2.98
C LEU A 52 3.87 2.34 -4.19
N ALA A 53 4.02 3.50 -4.83
CA ALA A 53 4.91 3.67 -5.97
C ALA A 53 6.39 3.42 -5.60
N ARG A 54 6.82 3.87 -4.41
CA ARG A 54 8.19 3.62 -3.91
C ARG A 54 8.43 2.15 -3.62
N GLU A 55 7.47 1.47 -2.98
CA GLU A 55 7.58 0.04 -2.69
C GLU A 55 7.61 -0.80 -3.98
N TRP A 56 6.81 -0.43 -4.98
CA TRP A 56 6.89 -1.05 -6.31
C TRP A 56 8.27 -0.92 -6.94
N GLN A 57 8.86 0.28 -6.87
CA GLN A 57 10.20 0.51 -7.41
C GLN A 57 11.24 -0.35 -6.67
N LEU A 58 11.19 -0.39 -5.33
CA LEU A 58 12.06 -1.23 -4.52
C LEU A 58 11.93 -2.72 -4.92
N PHE A 59 10.70 -3.22 -5.03
CA PHE A 59 10.42 -4.59 -5.47
C PHE A 59 11.04 -4.88 -6.85
N THR A 60 10.86 -3.98 -7.82
CA THR A 60 11.42 -4.17 -9.17
C THR A 60 12.94 -4.18 -9.16
N ASP A 61 13.58 -3.29 -8.38
CA ASP A 61 15.04 -3.20 -8.28
C ASP A 61 15.64 -4.44 -7.61
N LEU A 62 15.01 -4.95 -6.55
CA LEU A 62 15.41 -6.17 -5.86
C LEU A 62 15.32 -7.39 -6.80
N ARG A 63 14.22 -7.50 -7.57
CA ARG A 63 14.06 -8.58 -8.56
C ARG A 63 15.07 -8.48 -9.69
N ALA A 64 15.35 -7.28 -10.19
CA ALA A 64 16.36 -7.07 -11.23
C ALA A 64 17.75 -7.48 -10.73
N THR A 65 18.11 -7.09 -9.50
CA THR A 65 19.38 -7.46 -8.87
C THR A 65 19.50 -8.96 -8.69
N ALA A 66 18.45 -9.64 -8.22
CA ALA A 66 18.42 -11.09 -8.09
C ALA A 66 18.60 -11.80 -9.45
N ALA A 67 17.98 -11.28 -10.52
CA ALA A 67 18.11 -11.83 -11.87
C ALA A 67 19.52 -11.67 -12.46
N ASP A 68 20.18 -10.52 -12.22
CA ASP A 68 21.57 -10.30 -12.61
C ASP A 68 22.50 -11.29 -11.89
N LEU A 69 22.34 -11.45 -10.58
CA LEU A 69 23.10 -12.43 -9.80
C LEU A 69 22.86 -13.86 -10.25
N GLN A 70 21.63 -14.24 -10.62
CA GLN A 70 21.33 -15.56 -11.19
C GLN A 70 22.06 -15.79 -12.52
N THR A 71 22.18 -14.75 -13.35
CA THR A 71 22.93 -14.82 -14.61
C THR A 71 24.42 -15.05 -14.33
N ARG A 72 25.01 -14.24 -13.44
CA ARG A 72 26.42 -14.40 -13.03
C ARG A 72 26.70 -15.73 -12.35
N LEU A 73 25.76 -16.23 -11.55
CA LEU A 73 25.85 -17.54 -10.93
C LEU A 73 25.95 -18.64 -11.99
N ARG A 74 25.14 -18.56 -13.05
CA ARG A 74 25.18 -19.51 -14.17
C ARG A 74 26.50 -19.45 -14.91
N GLU A 75 26.97 -18.24 -15.23
CA GLU A 75 28.28 -18.04 -15.87
C GLU A 75 29.42 -18.62 -15.01
N SER A 76 29.39 -18.40 -13.70
CA SER A 76 30.38 -18.94 -12.77
C SER A 76 30.33 -20.48 -12.71
N GLN A 77 29.14 -21.08 -12.68
CA GLN A 77 28.97 -22.54 -12.75
C GLN A 77 29.46 -23.13 -14.09
N ASP A 78 29.21 -22.44 -15.20
CA ASP A 78 29.70 -22.85 -16.52
C ASP A 78 31.23 -22.79 -16.58
N THR A 79 31.84 -21.71 -16.07
CA THR A 79 33.31 -21.60 -16.01
C THR A 79 33.92 -22.66 -15.09
N GLN A 80 33.30 -22.97 -13.95
CA GLN A 80 33.74 -24.04 -13.07
C GLN A 80 33.71 -25.39 -13.79
N SER A 81 32.62 -25.67 -14.52
CA SER A 81 32.45 -26.89 -15.31
C SER A 81 33.51 -27.00 -16.41
N LEU A 82 33.78 -25.90 -17.13
CA LEU A 82 34.81 -25.84 -18.17
C LEU A 82 36.22 -26.05 -17.62
N LEU A 83 36.55 -25.48 -16.45
CA LEU A 83 37.84 -25.71 -15.80
C LEU A 83 38.01 -27.17 -15.39
N SER A 84 36.95 -27.79 -14.83
CA SER A 84 36.95 -29.21 -14.48
C SER A 84 37.05 -30.13 -15.70
N SER A 85 36.30 -29.83 -16.78
CA SER A 85 36.32 -30.65 -18.00
C SER A 85 37.60 -30.47 -18.80
N SER A 86 38.13 -29.23 -18.89
CA SER A 86 39.39 -28.92 -19.57
C SER A 86 40.57 -29.55 -18.84
N SER A 87 40.58 -29.53 -17.50
CA SER A 87 41.63 -30.19 -16.72
C SER A 87 41.69 -31.69 -17.01
N LEU A 88 40.55 -32.39 -16.96
CA LEU A 88 40.49 -33.84 -17.24
C LEU A 88 40.76 -34.16 -18.72
N ALA A 89 40.12 -33.46 -19.65
CA ALA A 89 40.26 -33.70 -21.09
C ALA A 89 41.65 -33.33 -21.62
N ALA A 90 42.27 -32.27 -21.09
CA ALA A 90 43.64 -31.90 -21.45
C ALA A 90 44.66 -32.91 -20.89
N GLN A 91 44.45 -33.42 -19.66
CA GLN A 91 45.29 -34.48 -19.09
C GLN A 91 45.19 -35.79 -19.91
N GLN A 92 43.98 -36.20 -20.30
CA GLN A 92 43.75 -37.41 -21.09
C GLN A 92 44.26 -37.32 -22.54
N ARG A 93 44.08 -36.16 -23.21
CA ARG A 93 44.55 -35.95 -24.59
C ARG A 93 46.05 -35.75 -24.70
N ARG A 94 46.68 -35.21 -23.65
CA ARG A 94 48.12 -35.02 -23.64
C ARG A 94 48.82 -36.35 -23.40
N GLY A 95 48.47 -37.16 -22.41
CA GLY A 95 49.34 -38.28 -22.04
C GLY A 95 50.78 -37.80 -21.74
N VAL A 96 50.93 -36.52 -21.37
CA VAL A 96 52.21 -35.82 -21.30
C VAL A 96 52.44 -35.30 -19.88
N SER A 97 53.50 -35.82 -19.27
CA SER A 97 54.42 -35.09 -18.39
C SER A 97 54.95 -33.84 -19.12
N GLN A 98 54.32 -32.67 -18.98
CA GLN A 98 54.81 -31.41 -19.59
C GLN A 98 55.61 -30.63 -18.55
N LEU A 99 56.95 -30.62 -18.64
CA LEU A 99 57.74 -29.57 -19.32
C LEU A 99 57.36 -28.12 -18.92
N SER A 100 57.17 -27.89 -17.62
CA SER A 100 57.54 -26.64 -16.95
C SER A 100 58.11 -26.99 -15.58
N ASP A 101 59.06 -26.20 -15.08
CA ASP A 101 59.89 -26.49 -13.90
C ASP A 101 59.15 -26.72 -12.56
N ASP A 102 57.82 -26.65 -12.50
CA ASP A 102 57.09 -27.25 -11.36
C ASP A 102 55.60 -27.54 -11.68
N PRO A 103 55.21 -28.80 -11.89
CA PRO A 103 53.81 -29.24 -12.00
C PRO A 103 52.96 -28.86 -10.77
N SER A 104 53.59 -28.75 -9.60
CA SER A 104 52.93 -28.46 -8.33
C SER A 104 52.33 -27.06 -8.33
N HIS A 105 53.02 -26.08 -8.92
CA HIS A 105 52.55 -24.71 -9.02
C HIS A 105 51.32 -24.54 -9.93
N GLN A 106 51.23 -25.30 -11.03
CA GLN A 106 50.05 -25.26 -11.91
C GLN A 106 48.82 -25.89 -11.25
N ILE A 107 48.99 -27.04 -10.58
CA ILE A 107 47.92 -27.71 -9.84
C ILE A 107 47.43 -26.82 -8.70
N TYR A 108 48.35 -26.19 -7.96
CA TYR A 108 48.02 -25.28 -6.86
C TYR A 108 47.21 -24.06 -7.34
N ASN A 109 47.63 -23.41 -8.44
CA ASN A 109 46.92 -22.26 -8.99
C ASN A 109 45.51 -22.62 -9.50
N GLN A 110 45.36 -23.79 -10.13
CA GLN A 110 44.05 -24.28 -10.57
C GLN A 110 43.15 -24.64 -9.38
N SER A 111 43.68 -25.32 -8.36
CA SER A 111 42.95 -25.66 -7.15
C SER A 111 42.44 -24.41 -6.41
N ASN A 112 43.29 -23.40 -6.26
CA ASN A 112 42.90 -22.12 -5.67
C ASN A 112 41.80 -21.43 -6.48
N ARG A 113 41.88 -21.46 -7.81
CA ARG A 113 40.84 -20.89 -8.67
C ARG A 113 39.50 -21.63 -8.52
N HIS A 114 39.52 -22.95 -8.43
CA HIS A 114 38.31 -23.75 -8.17
C HIS A 114 37.70 -23.44 -6.80
N GLN A 115 38.53 -23.33 -5.75
CA GLN A 115 38.05 -22.97 -4.42
C GLN A 115 37.48 -21.55 -4.36
N HIS A 116 38.12 -20.60 -5.05
CA HIS A 116 37.61 -19.23 -5.15
C HIS A 116 36.25 -19.20 -5.83
N LEU A 117 36.12 -19.82 -7.01
CA LEU A 117 34.84 -19.87 -7.75
C LEU A 117 33.74 -20.58 -6.93
N ALA A 118 34.08 -21.65 -6.21
CA ALA A 118 33.11 -22.32 -5.34
C ALA A 118 32.58 -21.40 -4.24
N ARG A 119 33.46 -20.65 -3.56
CA ARG A 119 33.04 -19.66 -2.53
C ARG A 119 32.23 -18.52 -3.13
N GLU A 120 32.57 -18.08 -4.34
CA GLU A 120 31.85 -17.04 -5.05
C GLU A 120 30.43 -17.51 -5.44
N ILE A 121 30.31 -18.74 -5.93
CA ILE A 121 29.02 -19.40 -6.23
C ILE A 121 28.15 -19.49 -4.97
N ASP A 122 28.73 -19.91 -3.84
CA ASP A 122 27.98 -20.03 -2.58
C ASP A 122 27.53 -18.65 -2.08
N THR A 123 28.42 -17.65 -2.06
CA THR A 123 28.09 -16.27 -1.70
C THR A 123 26.99 -15.69 -2.61
N MET A 124 27.05 -15.95 -3.91
CA MET A 124 26.02 -15.48 -4.86
C MET A 124 24.67 -16.16 -4.60
N ARG A 125 24.64 -17.46 -4.27
CA ARG A 125 23.40 -18.16 -3.93
C ARG A 125 22.75 -17.58 -2.68
N GLU A 126 23.54 -17.32 -1.64
CA GLU A 126 23.07 -16.66 -0.42
C GLU A 126 22.51 -15.27 -0.73
N SER A 127 23.25 -14.46 -1.49
CA SER A 127 22.81 -13.12 -1.90
C SER A 127 21.50 -13.15 -2.69
N ILE A 128 21.34 -14.09 -3.63
CA ILE A 128 20.10 -14.26 -4.40
C ILE A 128 18.93 -14.56 -3.47
N ALA A 129 19.11 -15.47 -2.51
CA ALA A 129 18.06 -15.82 -1.56
C ALA A 129 17.66 -14.61 -0.70
N GLU A 130 18.63 -13.81 -0.25
CA GLU A 130 18.36 -12.57 0.51
C GLU A 130 17.58 -11.54 -0.32
N PHE A 131 17.99 -11.29 -1.57
CA PHE A 131 17.28 -10.34 -2.44
C PHE A 131 15.86 -10.81 -2.78
N GLN A 132 15.68 -12.11 -2.98
CA GLN A 132 14.35 -12.70 -3.18
C GLN A 132 13.47 -12.52 -1.94
N GLN A 133 13.98 -12.84 -0.74
CA GLN A 133 13.24 -12.65 0.50
C GLN A 133 12.83 -11.19 0.72
N ARG A 134 13.73 -10.23 0.41
CA ARG A 134 13.41 -8.80 0.49
C ARG A 134 12.38 -8.39 -0.55
N ALA A 135 12.43 -8.95 -1.75
CA ALA A 135 11.42 -8.71 -2.78
C ALA A 135 10.05 -9.24 -2.33
N ASP A 136 10.00 -10.43 -1.72
CA ASP A 136 8.74 -10.99 -1.19
C ASP A 136 8.17 -10.10 -0.06
N ALA A 137 9.03 -9.59 0.83
CA ALA A 137 8.60 -8.65 1.87
C ALA A 137 8.08 -7.31 1.29
N ALA A 138 8.74 -6.77 0.25
CA ALA A 138 8.27 -5.58 -0.46
C ALA A 138 6.92 -5.85 -1.16
N TRP A 139 6.72 -7.05 -1.69
CA TRP A 139 5.46 -7.49 -2.27
C TRP A 139 4.32 -7.52 -1.24
N GLU A 140 4.57 -8.08 -0.05
CA GLU A 140 3.58 -8.05 1.04
C GLU A 140 3.22 -6.62 1.47
N ALA A 141 4.20 -5.71 1.51
CA ALA A 141 3.94 -4.29 1.79
C ALA A 141 3.06 -3.65 0.70
N ILE A 142 3.33 -3.93 -0.57
CA ILE A 142 2.52 -3.48 -1.71
C ILE A 142 1.07 -3.92 -1.56
N GLU A 143 0.81 -5.19 -1.19
CA GLU A 143 -0.54 -5.70 -0.95
C GLU A 143 -1.25 -4.96 0.20
N GLN A 144 -0.54 -4.68 1.29
CA GLN A 144 -1.08 -3.90 2.41
C GLN A 144 -1.42 -2.46 1.99
N HIS A 145 -0.53 -1.80 1.24
CA HIS A 145 -0.76 -0.47 0.69
C HIS A 145 -2.01 -0.44 -0.20
N GLN A 146 -2.19 -1.43 -1.07
CA GLN A 146 -3.37 -1.53 -1.94
C GLN A 146 -4.67 -1.71 -1.13
N ALA A 147 -4.65 -2.56 -0.09
CA ALA A 147 -5.80 -2.76 0.77
C ALA A 147 -6.20 -1.49 1.54
N GLU A 148 -5.22 -0.72 2.02
CA GLU A 148 -5.47 0.55 2.70
C GLU A 148 -5.98 1.63 1.74
N ILE A 149 -5.45 1.71 0.52
CA ILE A 149 -5.97 2.62 -0.52
C ILE A 149 -7.44 2.32 -0.79
N ALA A 150 -7.81 1.06 -0.97
CA ALA A 150 -9.21 0.68 -1.20
C ALA A 150 -10.13 1.04 -0.02
N GLN A 151 -9.63 1.01 1.22
CA GLN A 151 -10.39 1.48 2.39
C GLN A 151 -10.55 3.01 2.40
N LEU A 152 -9.47 3.74 2.07
CA LEU A 152 -9.50 5.20 1.98
C LEU A 152 -10.43 5.68 0.86
N GLU A 153 -10.42 5.03 -0.30
CA GLU A 153 -11.34 5.32 -1.41
C GLU A 153 -12.80 5.17 -0.98
N ARG A 154 -13.16 4.05 -0.34
CA ARG A 154 -14.51 3.87 0.22
C ARG A 154 -14.84 4.93 1.26
N ARG A 155 -13.89 5.30 2.12
CA ARG A 155 -14.12 6.32 3.14
C ARG A 155 -14.36 7.70 2.53
N ILE A 156 -13.65 8.03 1.45
CA ILE A 156 -13.86 9.27 0.70
C ILE A 156 -15.25 9.25 0.05
N GLU A 157 -15.66 8.15 -0.58
CA GLU A 157 -17.01 8.00 -1.16
C GLU A 157 -18.11 8.19 -0.10
N GLU A 158 -17.97 7.57 1.08
CA GLU A 158 -18.90 7.75 2.20
C GLU A 158 -18.97 9.21 2.68
N LEU A 159 -17.83 9.87 2.82
CA LEU A 159 -17.76 11.27 3.26
C LEU A 159 -18.36 12.22 2.21
N GLN A 160 -18.15 11.93 0.93
CA GLN A 160 -18.75 12.66 -0.18
C GLN A 160 -20.28 12.49 -0.18
N ALA A 161 -20.78 11.26 -0.08
CA ALA A 161 -22.21 10.98 -0.01
C ALA A 161 -22.87 11.65 1.21
N ALA A 162 -22.25 11.56 2.39
CA ALA A 162 -22.75 12.20 3.60
C ALA A 162 -22.77 13.73 3.50
N SER A 163 -21.83 14.33 2.76
CA SER A 163 -21.81 15.78 2.52
C SER A 163 -22.90 16.24 1.54
N ALA A 164 -23.33 15.40 0.59
CA ALA A 164 -24.43 15.70 -0.33
C ALA A 164 -25.82 15.61 0.36
N ASP A 165 -26.00 14.68 1.30
CA ASP A 165 -27.24 14.54 2.06
C ASP A 165 -27.46 15.70 3.07
N ASP A 166 -26.39 16.31 3.59
CA ASP A 166 -26.47 17.50 4.45
C ASP A 166 -26.85 18.78 3.65
N GLU A 167 -26.66 18.80 2.33
CA GLU A 167 -27.08 19.90 1.43
C GLU A 167 -28.58 19.81 1.06
N HIS A 168 -29.21 18.64 1.27
CA HIS A 168 -30.65 18.40 1.11
C HIS A 168 -31.38 18.19 2.45
N GLY A 169 -31.03 19.00 3.47
CA GLY A 169 -31.77 19.06 4.72
C GLY A 169 -33.28 19.32 4.52
N PRO A 170 -34.15 18.76 5.39
CA PRO A 170 -35.58 18.68 5.16
C PRO A 170 -36.24 20.07 5.12
N GLY A 171 -36.89 20.36 4.00
CA GLY A 171 -38.07 21.23 3.88
C GLY A 171 -38.06 22.51 4.71
N TRP A 172 -37.35 23.53 4.23
CA TRP A 172 -37.70 24.92 4.54
C TRP A 172 -38.05 25.62 3.23
N GLY A 173 -39.34 25.67 2.91
CA GLY A 173 -39.86 26.59 1.89
C GLY A 173 -40.90 26.08 0.91
N GLU A 174 -41.52 24.90 1.11
CA GLU A 174 -42.74 24.57 0.38
C GLU A 174 -43.95 25.10 1.16
N GLY A 175 -44.51 26.22 0.69
CA GLY A 175 -45.77 26.73 1.20
C GLY A 175 -45.79 28.23 1.45
N THR A 176 -45.94 29.01 0.36
CA THR A 176 -46.89 30.13 0.25
C THR A 176 -46.72 30.79 -1.13
N GLY A 177 -47.70 30.59 -2.01
CA GLY A 177 -47.81 31.30 -3.28
C GLY A 177 -48.98 30.76 -4.08
N ASN A 178 -50.08 31.51 -4.09
CA ASN A 178 -51.40 31.18 -4.65
C ASN A 178 -51.38 30.62 -6.08
N PRO A 179 -52.40 29.82 -6.47
CA PRO A 179 -52.82 29.75 -7.86
C PRO A 179 -53.58 31.04 -8.22
N ASP A 180 -53.46 31.45 -9.48
CA ASP A 180 -54.19 32.52 -10.19
C ASP A 180 -53.21 33.58 -10.71
N ASP A 181 -52.82 33.47 -11.98
CA ASP A 181 -53.40 34.33 -13.01
C ASP A 181 -52.87 33.94 -14.39
N ASP A 182 -53.84 33.85 -15.31
CA ASP A 182 -53.71 33.65 -16.74
C ASP A 182 -52.86 34.74 -17.42
N ASP A 183 -52.06 34.36 -18.43
CA ASP A 183 -52.16 34.90 -19.80
C ASP A 183 -50.95 34.57 -20.68
N ASP A 184 -51.30 34.21 -21.93
CA ASP A 184 -50.59 34.42 -23.19
C ASP A 184 -49.42 33.50 -23.64
N ASP A 185 -49.81 32.53 -24.49
CA ASP A 185 -49.35 32.35 -25.88
C ASP A 185 -48.06 33.07 -26.33
N ASP A 186 -47.00 32.31 -26.62
CA ASP A 186 -46.48 32.20 -27.99
C ASP A 186 -45.38 31.12 -28.14
N LYS A 187 -45.36 30.49 -29.32
CA LYS A 187 -44.51 29.34 -29.70
C LYS A 187 -43.06 29.76 -30.14
N PRO A 188 -42.31 28.95 -30.93
CA PRO A 188 -41.39 27.88 -30.50
C PRO A 188 -39.94 28.07 -31.07
N GLN A 189 -39.09 27.05 -30.92
CA GLN A 189 -37.85 26.75 -31.66
C GLN A 189 -36.53 27.39 -31.19
N GLY A 190 -35.53 26.52 -31.01
CA GLY A 190 -34.13 26.90 -30.82
C GLY A 190 -33.19 25.70 -30.67
N SER A 191 -33.10 24.90 -31.74
CA SER A 191 -32.12 23.82 -31.91
C SER A 191 -30.69 24.36 -32.00
N TYR A 192 -29.75 23.81 -31.21
CA TYR A 192 -28.36 23.66 -31.65
C TYR A 192 -27.77 22.32 -31.20
N ASN A 193 -27.48 21.48 -32.19
CA ASN A 193 -26.52 20.38 -32.15
C ASN A 193 -25.14 20.88 -31.70
N SER A 194 -24.43 20.08 -30.91
CA SER A 194 -22.96 20.01 -31.00
C SER A 194 -22.47 18.60 -30.72
N SER A 195 -21.95 17.99 -31.79
CA SER A 195 -21.30 16.69 -31.85
C SER A 195 -19.80 16.84 -31.69
N TYR A 196 -19.20 16.14 -30.72
CA TYR A 196 -17.82 15.63 -30.75
C TYR A 196 -17.89 14.28 -30.00
N VAL A 197 -17.85 13.10 -30.64
CA VAL A 197 -16.76 12.44 -31.38
C VAL A 197 -15.52 12.20 -30.52
N THR A 198 -15.32 10.91 -30.20
CA THR A 198 -14.02 10.21 -30.12
C THR A 198 -13.02 10.62 -29.04
N THR A 199 -12.85 9.71 -28.07
CA THR A 199 -11.54 9.04 -27.87
C THR A 199 -11.75 7.80 -26.99
N GLY A 200 -12.00 6.67 -27.64
CA GLY A 200 -11.79 5.36 -27.03
C GLY A 200 -10.28 5.14 -26.90
N TYR A 201 -9.80 4.95 -25.68
CA TYR A 201 -8.42 4.54 -25.42
C TYR A 201 -8.23 3.08 -25.83
N GLY A 202 -7.85 2.87 -27.10
CA GLY A 202 -7.29 1.62 -27.58
C GLY A 202 -5.79 1.59 -27.30
N TYR A 203 -5.37 0.81 -26.32
CA TYR A 203 -3.97 0.42 -26.16
C TYR A 203 -3.61 -0.59 -27.27
N TYR A 204 -2.82 -0.15 -28.24
CA TYR A 204 -2.05 -1.07 -29.08
C TYR A 204 -0.75 -1.42 -28.34
N VAL A 205 -0.67 -2.68 -27.90
CA VAL A 205 0.58 -3.32 -27.52
C VAL A 205 1.24 -3.79 -28.81
N SER A 206 2.40 -3.21 -29.15
CA SER A 206 3.29 -3.74 -30.17
C SER A 206 3.91 -5.04 -29.66
N THR A 207 3.71 -6.12 -30.42
CA THR A 207 4.50 -7.35 -30.31
C THR A 207 5.06 -7.70 -31.69
N ALA A 208 6.35 -8.04 -31.68
CA ALA A 208 7.22 -8.51 -32.77
C ALA A 208 7.88 -7.42 -33.63
#